data_AF-A0A2P6P2P9-F1
#
_entry.id   AF-A0A2P6P2P9-F1
#
_cell.length_a   1.000
_cell.length_b   1.000
_cell.length_c   1.000
_cell.angle_alpha   90.00
_cell.angle_beta   90.00
_cell.angle_gamma   90.00
#
_symmetry.space_group_name_H-M   'P 1'
#
loop_
_entity.id
_entity.type
_entity.pdbx_description
1 polymer ?
#
loop_
_entity_poly.entity_id
_entity_poly.type
_entity_poly.pdbx_seq_one_letter_code
_entity_poly.pdbx_strand_id
1 'polypeptide(L)'
;MANTKRTQVDCDVDGDNDVIKFQKLGNVDSSPSEQALPEFLAFSPRRPRVVLTADQYKYCSQALKFFKDKLQNPGQISLEFDELYEQAVIEKSCSVGLSSANWRKNRYDEILPFDENRVVLKGSSTRGGDYINASFVTTSLSRFIATQGPLPNTYEDFWEMVIQYQCPVVIMLTRLDTGKCGDYFRAEDEREFGNVCIVTKWIRSSESSESNSSLVLRLLEVRRKAGSEEPPVSVLHVHYPEWPDHGVPSDTSDVREMLKGLIYQVAPPELGPVVVHCSAGIGRTGTYCTIHDTMKRILSGDMSALDLVGTIATFRSQRDGMVETLKQYRFCYSAIVDELEDLISNHGDENN
;
A
#
# COMPACT_ATOMS: atom_id res chain seq x y z
N MET A 1 -13.14 73.57 -27.33
CA MET A 1 -13.98 72.40 -27.00
C MET A 1 -13.01 71.30 -26.60
N ALA A 2 -12.59 71.16 -25.34
CA ALA A 2 -13.34 70.57 -24.20
C ALA A 2 -14.04 69.25 -24.61
N ASN A 3 -13.86 68.10 -23.96
CA ASN A 3 -13.61 67.89 -22.55
C ASN A 3 -13.02 66.49 -22.24
N THR A 4 -12.32 66.43 -21.12
CA THR A 4 -11.69 65.31 -20.41
C THR A 4 -12.72 64.34 -19.78
N LYS A 5 -12.34 63.07 -19.56
CA LYS A 5 -12.63 62.34 -18.31
C LYS A 5 -11.68 61.16 -18.06
N ARG A 6 -11.03 61.20 -16.90
CA ARG A 6 -10.23 60.16 -16.21
C ARG A 6 -11.17 59.28 -15.36
N THR A 7 -10.79 58.02 -15.14
CA THR A 7 -11.13 57.19 -13.96
C THR A 7 -10.17 56.00 -13.99
N GLN A 8 -9.09 56.03 -13.20
CA GLN A 8 -8.94 55.37 -11.89
C GLN A 8 -9.05 53.84 -11.99
N VAL A 9 -7.90 53.17 -11.94
CA VAL A 9 -7.79 51.72 -11.75
C VAL A 9 -7.39 51.55 -10.28
N ASP A 10 -8.37 51.23 -9.45
CA ASP A 10 -8.14 50.80 -8.08
C ASP A 10 -7.76 49.31 -8.09
N CYS A 11 -6.71 48.99 -7.34
CA CYS A 11 -6.29 47.64 -7.01
C CYS A 11 -7.06 47.23 -5.76
N ASP A 12 -7.92 46.22 -5.84
CA ASP A 12 -8.46 45.56 -4.66
C ASP A 12 -8.23 44.06 -4.72
N VAL A 13 -7.78 43.58 -3.56
CA VAL A 13 -7.46 42.22 -3.15
C VAL A 13 -8.73 41.63 -2.54
N ASP A 14 -9.16 40.47 -2.99
CA ASP A 14 -10.00 39.51 -2.27
C ASP A 14 -9.74 38.15 -2.98
N GLY A 15 -9.32 37.04 -2.34
CA GLY A 15 -9.71 36.57 -1.03
C GLY A 15 -10.88 35.60 -1.20
N ASP A 16 -10.64 34.39 -1.71
CA ASP A 16 -11.69 33.36 -1.69
C ASP A 16 -11.12 31.96 -1.37
N ASN A 17 -11.66 31.41 -0.28
CA ASN A 17 -11.40 30.09 0.28
C ASN A 17 -12.19 29.04 -0.49
N ASP A 18 -11.52 28.13 -1.20
CA ASP A 18 -12.18 26.97 -1.81
C ASP A 18 -12.45 25.88 -0.76
N VAL A 19 -13.62 25.96 -0.12
CA VAL A 19 -14.24 24.86 0.62
C VAL A 19 -15.26 24.17 -0.30
N ILE A 20 -14.92 23.00 -0.83
CA ILE A 20 -15.85 22.23 -1.68
C ILE A 20 -16.94 21.58 -0.80
N LYS A 21 -18.19 22.03 -0.96
CA LYS A 21 -19.39 21.36 -0.44
C LYS A 21 -19.85 20.25 -1.38
N PHE A 22 -20.08 19.06 -0.84
CA PHE A 22 -20.67 17.92 -1.55
C PHE A 22 -22.12 18.20 -2.00
N GLN A 23 -22.41 18.08 -3.30
CA GLN A 23 -23.76 18.14 -3.87
C GLN A 23 -24.19 16.77 -4.43
N LYS A 24 -25.47 16.45 -4.26
CA LYS A 24 -26.14 15.18 -4.60
C LYS A 24 -26.07 14.83 -6.09
N LEU A 25 -25.93 13.53 -6.36
CA LEU A 25 -25.95 12.92 -7.70
C LEU A 25 -27.28 13.15 -8.44
N GLY A 26 -27.17 13.52 -9.71
CA GLY A 26 -28.20 13.36 -10.75
C GLY A 26 -27.65 12.53 -11.91
N ASN A 27 -28.49 11.62 -12.43
CA ASN A 27 -28.21 10.74 -13.58
C ASN A 27 -27.96 11.52 -14.87
N VAL A 28 -26.98 11.10 -15.68
CA VAL A 28 -26.96 11.33 -17.14
C VAL A 28 -26.29 10.18 -17.89
N ASP A 29 -26.93 9.84 -19.02
CA ASP A 29 -26.61 8.90 -20.08
C ASP A 29 -25.24 9.03 -20.78
N SER A 30 -24.96 7.94 -21.50
CA SER A 30 -23.75 7.48 -22.21
C SER A 30 -23.20 8.31 -23.38
N SER A 31 -21.86 8.42 -23.43
CA SER A 31 -21.01 8.28 -24.64
C SER A 31 -19.57 7.93 -24.19
N PRO A 32 -18.74 7.24 -24.99
CA PRO A 32 -17.43 6.76 -24.52
C PRO A 32 -16.41 7.90 -24.58
N SER A 33 -16.41 8.77 -23.57
CA SER A 33 -15.29 9.68 -23.35
C SER A 33 -14.13 8.89 -22.79
N GLU A 34 -12.89 9.24 -23.20
CA GLU A 34 -11.67 8.87 -22.50
C GLU A 34 -11.91 9.01 -20.99
N GLN A 35 -12.01 7.89 -20.29
CA GLN A 35 -12.17 7.93 -18.84
C GLN A 35 -10.89 8.54 -18.31
N ALA A 36 -10.99 9.79 -17.83
CA ALA A 36 -9.91 10.43 -17.11
C ALA A 36 -9.44 9.44 -16.04
N LEU A 37 -8.13 9.14 -16.04
CA LEU A 37 -7.52 8.32 -14.99
C LEU A 37 -8.04 8.84 -13.65
N PRO A 38 -8.56 7.96 -12.76
CA PRO A 38 -8.98 8.36 -11.44
C PRO A 38 -7.93 9.29 -10.81
N GLU A 39 -8.36 10.44 -10.28
CA GLU A 39 -7.47 11.51 -9.77
C GLU A 39 -6.42 10.98 -8.79
N PHE A 40 -6.76 9.90 -8.11
CA PHE A 40 -5.91 9.15 -7.21
C PHE A 40 -4.68 8.48 -7.85
N LEU A 41 -4.79 8.06 -9.12
CA LEU A 41 -3.69 7.55 -9.93
C LEU A 41 -2.81 8.67 -10.48
N ALA A 42 -3.20 9.95 -10.35
CA ALA A 42 -2.38 11.07 -10.77
C ALA A 42 -1.30 11.43 -9.73
N PHE A 43 -1.39 10.90 -8.50
CA PHE A 43 -0.48 11.08 -7.35
C PHE A 43 0.16 12.48 -7.37
N SER A 44 -0.67 13.51 -7.23
CA SER A 44 -0.26 14.90 -7.49
C SER A 44 0.90 15.30 -6.57
N PRO A 45 1.95 15.98 -7.09
CA PRO A 45 3.00 16.54 -6.25
C PRO A 45 2.47 17.60 -5.27
N ARG A 46 1.31 18.21 -5.58
CA ARG A 46 0.54 19.01 -4.62
C ARG A 46 -0.29 18.07 -3.77
N ARG A 47 0.29 17.62 -2.67
CA ARG A 47 -0.38 16.80 -1.66
C ARG A 47 -1.46 17.64 -0.99
N PRO A 48 -2.75 17.29 -1.06
CA PRO A 48 -3.74 17.92 -0.21
C PRO A 48 -3.32 17.70 1.24
N ARG A 49 -3.25 18.77 2.05
CA ARG A 49 -2.97 18.64 3.49
C ARG A 49 -4.13 17.85 4.10
N VAL A 50 -3.82 16.81 4.87
CA VAL A 50 -4.86 15.99 5.51
C VAL A 50 -5.43 16.79 6.67
N VAL A 51 -6.67 17.27 6.53
CA VAL A 51 -7.38 17.96 7.60
C VAL A 51 -8.17 16.94 8.40
N LEU A 52 -7.82 16.76 9.67
CA LEU A 52 -8.53 15.86 10.58
C LEU A 52 -9.87 16.47 11.00
N THR A 53 -10.91 15.64 11.13
CA THR A 53 -12.11 16.02 11.89
C THR A 53 -11.78 16.11 13.39
N ALA A 54 -12.64 16.76 14.18
CA ALA A 54 -12.45 16.86 15.64
C ALA A 54 -12.36 15.49 16.31
N ASP A 55 -13.14 14.50 15.85
CA ASP A 55 -13.09 13.13 16.36
C ASP A 55 -11.79 12.43 15.94
N GLN A 56 -11.37 12.58 14.68
CA GLN A 56 -10.09 12.04 14.21
C GLN A 56 -8.91 12.64 14.97
N TYR A 57 -8.91 13.95 15.20
CA TYR A 57 -7.89 14.63 16.02
C TYR A 57 -7.84 14.03 17.43
N LYS A 58 -9.00 13.77 18.05
CA LYS A 58 -9.09 13.13 19.36
C LYS A 58 -8.53 11.71 19.33
N TYR A 59 -8.89 10.88 18.36
CA TYR A 59 -8.38 9.50 18.24
C TYR A 59 -6.87 9.48 18.01
N CYS A 60 -6.38 10.30 17.07
CA CYS A 60 -4.96 10.45 16.79
C CYS A 60 -4.19 10.92 18.04
N SER A 61 -4.73 11.89 18.79
CA SER A 61 -4.08 12.40 20.01
C SER A 61 -4.00 11.32 21.10
N GLN A 62 -5.06 10.53 21.28
CA GLN A 62 -5.08 9.41 22.23
C GLN A 62 -4.08 8.32 21.83
N ALA A 63 -4.06 7.94 20.55
CA ALA A 63 -3.13 6.96 20.02
C ALA A 63 -1.67 7.44 20.15
N LEU A 64 -1.40 8.71 19.82
CA LEU A 64 -0.06 9.29 19.89
C LEU A 64 0.49 9.21 21.31
N LYS A 65 -0.34 9.57 22.31
CA LYS A 65 0.05 9.45 23.71
C LYS A 65 0.40 8.00 24.07
N PHE A 66 -0.48 7.05 23.73
CA PHE A 66 -0.26 5.63 24.01
C PHE A 66 1.05 5.11 23.40
N PHE A 67 1.27 5.35 22.10
CA PHE A 67 2.46 4.84 21.41
C PHE A 67 3.76 5.53 21.86
N LYS A 68 3.71 6.83 22.21
CA LYS A 68 4.85 7.52 22.83
C LYS A 68 5.21 6.95 24.18
N ASP A 69 4.21 6.69 25.03
CA ASP A 69 4.43 6.09 26.36
C ASP A 69 5.07 4.68 26.20
N LYS A 70 4.64 3.90 25.20
CA LYS A 70 5.26 2.60 24.87
C LYS A 70 6.71 2.73 24.41
N LEU A 71 7.03 3.69 23.54
CA LEU A 71 8.40 3.92 23.04
C LEU A 71 9.39 4.30 24.16
N GLN A 72 8.90 4.89 25.27
CA GLN A 72 9.73 5.16 26.45
C GLN A 72 10.09 3.89 27.24
N ASN A 73 9.43 2.76 26.98
CA ASN A 73 9.67 1.48 27.65
C ASN A 73 10.06 0.38 26.64
N PRO A 74 11.29 0.40 26.11
CA PRO A 74 11.75 -0.58 25.12
C PRO A 74 11.77 -2.02 25.64
N GLY A 75 11.84 -2.22 26.96
CA GLY A 75 11.72 -3.54 27.58
C GLY A 75 10.35 -4.15 27.36
N GLN A 76 9.29 -3.36 27.56
CA GLN A 76 7.91 -3.80 27.32
C GLN A 76 7.66 -4.13 25.85
N ILE A 77 8.17 -3.32 24.90
CA ILE A 77 8.06 -3.63 23.46
C ILE A 77 8.76 -4.96 23.10
N SER A 78 9.84 -5.29 23.82
CA SER A 78 10.53 -6.57 23.60
C SER A 78 9.70 -7.74 24.10
N LEU A 79 9.12 -7.62 25.30
CA LEU A 79 8.22 -8.63 25.87
C LEU A 79 6.98 -8.87 24.98
N GLU A 80 6.36 -7.81 24.49
CA GLU A 80 5.23 -7.91 23.54
C GLU A 80 5.59 -8.67 22.26
N PHE A 81 6.82 -8.49 21.76
CA PHE A 81 7.28 -9.23 20.59
C PHE A 81 7.52 -10.71 20.91
N ASP A 82 8.00 -11.01 22.12
CA ASP A 82 8.16 -12.39 22.60
C ASP A 82 6.79 -13.08 22.72
N GLU A 83 5.74 -12.37 23.15
CA GLU A 83 4.36 -12.88 23.23
C GLU A 83 3.86 -13.41 21.87
N LEU A 84 4.31 -12.84 20.74
CA LEU A 84 3.94 -13.33 19.39
C LEU A 84 4.50 -14.73 19.08
N TYR A 85 5.48 -15.21 19.81
CA TYR A 85 6.03 -16.58 19.70
C TYR A 85 5.45 -17.54 20.76
N GLU A 86 4.91 -17.00 21.84
CA GLU A 86 4.25 -17.77 22.90
C GLU A 86 2.79 -18.13 22.58
N GLN A 87 2.19 -17.43 21.61
CA GLN A 87 0.85 -17.75 21.11
C GLN A 87 0.82 -19.16 20.51
N ALA A 88 -0.22 -19.92 20.83
CA ALA A 88 -0.39 -21.28 20.34
C ALA A 88 -0.40 -21.30 18.80
N VAL A 89 0.56 -22.02 18.21
CA VAL A 89 0.62 -22.24 16.76
C VAL A 89 -0.55 -23.14 16.39
N ILE A 90 -1.56 -22.56 15.75
CA ILE A 90 -2.58 -23.36 15.07
C ILE A 90 -1.92 -23.89 13.80
N GLU A 91 -1.65 -25.20 13.76
CA GLU A 91 -1.17 -25.85 12.54
C GLU A 91 -2.22 -25.66 11.43
N LYS A 92 -1.84 -24.87 10.42
CA LYS A 92 -2.65 -24.65 9.23
C LYS A 92 -2.01 -25.37 8.06
N SER A 93 -2.84 -25.95 7.21
CA SER A 93 -2.37 -26.73 6.06
C SER A 93 -1.75 -25.82 5.00
N CYS A 94 -0.60 -26.22 4.46
CA CYS A 94 0.08 -25.59 3.30
C CYS A 94 0.28 -26.60 2.15
N SER A 95 -0.60 -27.61 2.07
CA SER A 95 -0.43 -28.78 1.21
C SER A 95 -0.34 -28.43 -0.28
N VAL A 96 -1.05 -27.37 -0.72
CA VAL A 96 -1.02 -26.94 -2.12
C VAL A 96 0.34 -26.37 -2.49
N GLY A 97 0.91 -25.52 -1.62
CA GLY A 97 2.23 -24.93 -1.81
C GLY A 97 3.37 -25.95 -1.73
N LEU A 98 3.22 -26.97 -0.89
CA LEU A 98 4.16 -28.08 -0.72
C LEU A 98 4.11 -29.14 -1.84
N SER A 99 3.07 -29.10 -2.69
CA SER A 99 2.90 -30.12 -3.72
C SER A 99 4.06 -30.15 -4.72
N SER A 100 4.33 -31.34 -5.28
CA SER A 100 5.40 -31.54 -6.26
C SER A 100 5.22 -30.73 -7.56
N ALA A 101 4.01 -30.25 -7.84
CA ALA A 101 3.71 -29.37 -8.97
C ALA A 101 4.07 -27.90 -8.68
N ASN A 102 4.03 -27.47 -7.42
CA ASN A 102 4.07 -26.05 -7.03
C ASN A 102 5.36 -25.64 -6.31
N TRP A 103 6.15 -26.56 -5.77
CA TRP A 103 7.33 -26.21 -4.97
C TRP A 103 8.31 -25.26 -5.68
N ARG A 104 8.47 -25.39 -7.01
CA ARG A 104 9.33 -24.50 -7.83
C ARG A 104 8.77 -23.08 -8.02
N LYS A 105 7.55 -22.82 -7.58
CA LYS A 105 6.94 -21.48 -7.58
C LYS A 105 7.16 -20.76 -6.24
N ASN A 106 7.76 -21.42 -5.26
CA ASN A 106 8.11 -20.83 -3.96
C ASN A 106 9.56 -20.33 -3.99
N ARG A 107 9.77 -19.10 -3.53
CA ARG A 107 11.13 -18.56 -3.37
C ARG A 107 11.84 -19.18 -2.17
N TYR A 108 11.09 -19.47 -1.11
CA TYR A 108 11.55 -20.12 0.11
C TYR A 108 10.60 -21.26 0.45
N ASP A 109 11.14 -22.45 0.69
CA ASP A 109 10.34 -23.68 0.87
C ASP A 109 9.45 -23.62 2.11
N GLU A 110 9.90 -22.93 3.16
CA GLU A 110 9.22 -22.83 4.46
C GLU A 110 8.18 -21.69 4.50
N ILE A 111 8.17 -20.77 3.54
CA ILE A 111 7.33 -19.58 3.57
C ILE A 111 6.22 -19.72 2.54
N LEU A 112 5.11 -20.31 2.98
CA LEU A 112 3.99 -20.71 2.14
C LEU A 112 2.69 -20.05 2.60
N PRO A 113 1.73 -19.81 1.67
CA PRO A 113 0.39 -19.42 2.06
C PRO A 113 -0.36 -20.63 2.65
N PHE A 114 -1.24 -20.38 3.63
CA PHE A 114 -2.15 -21.41 4.12
C PHE A 114 -3.20 -21.74 3.05
N ASP A 115 -3.60 -23.01 2.97
CA ASP A 115 -4.54 -23.51 1.96
C ASP A 115 -5.91 -22.79 2.05
N GLU A 116 -6.32 -22.38 3.25
CA GLU A 116 -7.62 -21.76 3.52
C GLU A 116 -7.78 -20.34 2.96
N ASN A 117 -6.68 -19.58 2.84
CA ASN A 117 -6.71 -18.17 2.43
C ASN A 117 -5.66 -17.82 1.38
N ARG A 118 -5.02 -18.82 0.77
CA ARG A 118 -4.15 -18.62 -0.40
C ARG A 118 -4.93 -17.93 -1.52
N VAL A 119 -4.21 -17.14 -2.30
CA VAL A 119 -4.74 -16.61 -3.55
C VAL A 119 -4.83 -17.72 -4.59
N VAL A 120 -6.00 -17.84 -5.23
CA VAL A 120 -6.28 -18.86 -6.25
C VAL A 120 -6.39 -18.20 -7.61
N LEU A 121 -5.59 -18.64 -8.59
CA LEU A 121 -5.69 -18.19 -9.98
C LEU A 121 -6.80 -18.97 -10.71
N LYS A 122 -7.62 -18.28 -11.49
CA LYS A 122 -8.74 -18.82 -12.27
C LYS A 122 -8.42 -18.67 -13.76
N GLY A 123 -8.40 -19.76 -14.53
CA GLY A 123 -8.30 -19.68 -15.99
C GLY A 123 -7.57 -20.84 -16.66
N SER A 124 -7.74 -20.96 -17.99
CA SER A 124 -7.09 -21.96 -18.85
C SER A 124 -5.71 -21.53 -19.37
N SER A 125 -5.28 -20.29 -19.11
CA SER A 125 -3.99 -19.71 -19.53
C SER A 125 -2.82 -20.09 -18.62
N THR A 126 -3.07 -20.46 -17.36
CA THR A 126 -1.99 -20.89 -16.45
C THR A 126 -1.62 -22.34 -16.71
N ARG A 127 -0.68 -22.56 -17.65
CA ARG A 127 -0.07 -23.88 -17.91
C ARG A 127 0.51 -24.55 -16.64
N GLY A 128 0.66 -23.79 -15.55
CA GLY A 128 1.19 -24.22 -14.26
C GLY A 128 0.19 -24.29 -13.10
N GLY A 129 -1.13 -24.39 -13.34
CA GLY A 129 -2.14 -24.60 -12.28
C GLY A 129 -2.69 -23.31 -11.63
N ASP A 130 -3.39 -23.46 -10.50
CA ASP A 130 -4.11 -22.37 -9.81
C ASP A 130 -3.29 -21.70 -8.69
N TYR A 131 -2.02 -22.11 -8.52
CA TYR A 131 -1.18 -21.73 -7.40
C TYR A 131 -0.24 -20.56 -7.71
N ILE A 132 -0.24 -19.62 -6.77
CA ILE A 132 0.76 -18.57 -6.57
C ILE A 132 1.06 -18.47 -5.07
N ASN A 133 2.30 -18.20 -4.68
CA ASN A 133 2.68 -17.99 -3.27
C ASN A 133 2.21 -16.60 -2.79
N ALA A 134 0.94 -16.51 -2.44
CA ALA A 134 0.30 -15.30 -1.95
C ALA A 134 -0.86 -15.64 -1.00
N SER A 135 -1.05 -14.83 0.04
CA SER A 135 -2.14 -14.95 1.01
C SER A 135 -3.03 -13.71 0.98
N PHE A 136 -4.34 -13.90 1.08
CA PHE A 136 -5.23 -12.81 1.50
C PHE A 136 -4.99 -12.50 2.97
N VAL A 137 -4.66 -11.24 3.28
CA VAL A 137 -4.49 -10.74 4.64
C VAL A 137 -5.46 -9.59 4.85
N THR A 138 -6.47 -9.80 5.67
CA THR A 138 -7.60 -8.89 5.84
C THR A 138 -7.85 -8.52 7.29
N THR A 139 -8.37 -7.31 7.48
CA THR A 139 -8.96 -6.80 8.73
C THR A 139 -10.35 -6.24 8.42
N SER A 140 -10.97 -5.58 9.39
CA SER A 140 -12.23 -4.85 9.18
C SER A 140 -12.12 -3.72 8.16
N LEU A 141 -10.93 -3.12 7.98
CA LEU A 141 -10.75 -1.92 7.13
C LEU A 141 -9.72 -2.09 6.02
N SER A 142 -8.90 -3.13 6.08
CA SER A 142 -7.78 -3.33 5.16
C SER A 142 -7.88 -4.68 4.48
N ARG A 143 -7.59 -4.70 3.18
CA ARG A 143 -7.56 -5.91 2.37
C ARG A 143 -6.25 -5.93 1.59
N PHE A 144 -5.36 -6.85 1.95
CA PHE A 144 -4.07 -7.02 1.33
C PHE A 144 -3.96 -8.36 0.62
N ILE A 145 -3.10 -8.41 -0.38
CA ILE A 145 -2.47 -9.64 -0.83
C ILE A 145 -0.99 -9.56 -0.43
N ALA A 146 -0.60 -10.37 0.56
CA ALA A 146 0.79 -10.51 0.96
C ALA A 146 1.43 -11.63 0.12
N THR A 147 2.47 -11.30 -0.64
CA THR A 147 3.07 -12.22 -1.62
C THR A 147 4.60 -12.12 -1.62
N GLN A 148 5.26 -13.15 -2.16
CA GLN A 148 6.72 -13.14 -2.35
C GLN A 148 7.14 -12.21 -3.50
N GLY A 149 8.43 -11.85 -3.54
CA GLY A 149 9.04 -11.23 -4.71
C GLY A 149 8.99 -12.18 -5.91
N PRO A 150 8.35 -11.81 -7.03
CA PRO A 150 8.11 -12.73 -8.14
C PRO A 150 9.39 -13.41 -8.66
N LEU A 151 9.29 -14.69 -8.99
CA LEU A 151 10.33 -15.47 -9.67
C LEU A 151 10.13 -15.37 -11.19
N PRO A 152 11.17 -15.57 -12.02
CA PRO A 152 11.03 -15.55 -13.47
C PRO A 152 9.91 -16.45 -14.02
N ASN A 153 9.72 -17.63 -13.43
CA ASN A 153 8.68 -18.58 -13.80
C ASN A 153 7.29 -18.28 -13.19
N THR A 154 7.15 -17.20 -12.41
CA THR A 154 5.88 -16.79 -11.77
C THR A 154 5.48 -15.35 -12.11
N TYR A 155 6.12 -14.70 -13.08
CA TYR A 155 5.75 -13.33 -13.49
C TYR A 155 4.35 -13.27 -14.08
N GLU A 156 4.00 -14.22 -14.97
CA GLU A 156 2.66 -14.32 -15.55
C GLU A 156 1.62 -14.56 -14.45
N ASP A 157 1.88 -15.52 -13.55
CA ASP A 157 1.01 -15.81 -12.39
C ASP A 157 0.77 -14.57 -11.53
N PHE A 158 1.81 -13.77 -11.27
CA PHE A 158 1.71 -12.54 -10.47
C PHE A 158 0.79 -11.50 -11.14
N TRP A 159 0.92 -11.28 -12.45
CA TRP A 159 0.09 -10.30 -13.12
C TRP A 159 -1.33 -10.80 -13.40
N GLU A 160 -1.50 -12.10 -13.63
CA GLU A 160 -2.84 -12.70 -13.68
C GLU A 160 -3.57 -12.52 -12.34
N MET A 161 -2.87 -12.68 -11.20
CA MET A 161 -3.43 -12.34 -9.89
C MET A 161 -3.88 -10.87 -9.82
N VAL A 162 -3.03 -9.94 -10.24
CA VAL A 162 -3.33 -8.50 -10.21
C VAL A 162 -4.57 -8.16 -11.05
N ILE A 163 -4.68 -8.72 -12.26
CA ILE A 163 -5.84 -8.54 -13.14
C ILE A 163 -7.09 -9.16 -12.49
N GLN A 164 -7.02 -10.44 -12.11
CA GLN A 164 -8.15 -11.21 -11.63
C GLN A 164 -8.80 -10.60 -10.39
N TYR A 165 -7.99 -10.07 -9.48
CA TYR A 165 -8.46 -9.46 -8.24
C TYR A 165 -8.55 -7.93 -8.31
N GLN A 166 -8.43 -7.35 -9.51
CA GLN A 166 -8.53 -5.92 -9.79
C GLN A 166 -7.67 -5.09 -8.83
N CYS A 167 -6.42 -5.51 -8.58
CA CYS A 167 -5.58 -4.85 -7.58
C CYS A 167 -5.12 -3.47 -8.08
N PRO A 168 -5.52 -2.37 -7.43
CA PRO A 168 -5.21 -1.02 -7.93
C PRO A 168 -3.76 -0.61 -7.64
N VAL A 169 -3.10 -1.29 -6.69
CA VAL A 169 -1.80 -0.88 -6.15
C VAL A 169 -0.92 -2.10 -5.89
N VAL A 170 0.36 -1.96 -6.24
CA VAL A 170 1.43 -2.88 -5.87
C VAL A 170 2.51 -2.12 -5.08
N ILE A 171 2.75 -2.53 -3.84
CA ILE A 171 3.82 -2.03 -2.96
C ILE A 171 4.99 -3.02 -2.99
N MET A 172 6.12 -2.58 -3.53
CA MET A 172 7.36 -3.35 -3.65
C MET A 172 8.41 -2.84 -2.66
N LEU A 173 8.70 -3.60 -1.62
CA LEU A 173 9.55 -3.19 -0.49
C LEU A 173 10.98 -3.77 -0.57
N THR A 174 11.49 -4.03 -1.76
CA THR A 174 12.82 -4.62 -1.95
C THR A 174 13.47 -4.15 -3.24
N ARG A 175 14.80 -4.17 -3.29
CA ARG A 175 15.54 -4.06 -4.56
C ARG A 175 15.28 -5.28 -5.44
N LEU A 176 15.45 -5.07 -6.75
CA LEU A 176 15.62 -6.16 -7.70
C LEU A 176 16.96 -6.83 -7.42
N ASP A 177 16.91 -8.15 -7.25
CA ASP A 177 18.05 -8.99 -6.96
C ASP A 177 17.63 -10.43 -7.27
N THR A 178 18.47 -11.18 -7.97
CA THR A 178 18.12 -12.53 -8.43
C THR A 178 17.75 -13.48 -7.28
N GLY A 179 18.31 -13.26 -6.08
CA GLY A 179 17.95 -13.97 -4.86
C GLY A 179 16.68 -13.44 -4.19
N LYS A 180 16.33 -12.16 -4.36
CA LYS A 180 15.21 -11.54 -3.61
C LYS A 180 13.94 -11.28 -4.40
N CYS A 181 14.04 -10.70 -5.59
CA CYS A 181 12.92 -10.33 -6.44
C CYS A 181 13.39 -10.19 -7.89
N GLY A 182 12.74 -10.93 -8.79
CA GLY A 182 12.96 -10.80 -10.22
C GLY A 182 12.35 -9.51 -10.78
N ASP A 183 12.84 -9.08 -11.94
CA ASP A 183 12.28 -7.93 -12.66
C ASP A 183 11.00 -8.34 -13.40
N TYR A 184 9.86 -8.08 -12.77
CA TYR A 184 8.53 -8.42 -13.27
C TYR A 184 7.78 -7.22 -13.88
N PHE A 185 8.36 -6.02 -13.91
CA PHE A 185 7.61 -4.79 -14.22
C PHE A 185 8.32 -3.81 -15.16
N ARG A 186 9.66 -3.82 -15.25
CA ARG A 186 10.34 -2.82 -16.10
C ARG A 186 10.01 -3.12 -17.56
N ALA A 187 9.42 -2.13 -18.23
CA ALA A 187 9.09 -2.11 -19.64
C ALA A 187 9.49 -0.73 -20.18
N GLU A 188 10.32 -0.70 -21.22
CA GLU A 188 10.67 0.54 -21.94
C GLU A 188 9.47 1.02 -22.78
N ASP A 189 8.79 0.10 -23.46
CA ASP A 189 7.53 0.34 -24.16
C ASP A 189 6.44 -0.63 -23.64
N GLU A 190 6.59 -1.91 -24.00
CA GLU A 190 5.66 -2.99 -23.66
C GLU A 190 6.44 -4.23 -23.27
N ARG A 191 5.96 -4.96 -22.27
CA ARG A 191 6.55 -6.23 -21.83
C ARG A 191 5.51 -7.31 -21.67
N GLU A 192 5.86 -8.48 -22.16
CA GLU A 192 4.98 -9.65 -22.17
C GLU A 192 5.43 -10.71 -21.18
N PHE A 193 4.46 -11.26 -20.44
CA PHE A 193 4.61 -12.42 -19.57
C PHE A 193 3.54 -13.43 -19.92
N GLY A 194 3.87 -14.36 -20.82
CA GLY A 194 2.90 -15.33 -21.35
C GLY A 194 1.71 -14.64 -22.00
N ASN A 195 0.51 -14.79 -21.44
CA ASN A 195 -0.73 -14.17 -21.91
C ASN A 195 -0.98 -12.76 -21.35
N VAL A 196 -0.09 -12.23 -20.51
CA VAL A 196 -0.23 -10.89 -19.93
C VAL A 196 0.72 -9.91 -20.60
N CYS A 197 0.27 -8.67 -20.74
CA CYS A 197 0.99 -7.57 -21.35
C CYS A 197 0.96 -6.34 -20.43
N ILE A 198 2.10 -5.65 -20.32
CA ILE A 198 2.28 -4.51 -19.42
C ILE A 198 2.91 -3.35 -20.15
N VAL A 199 2.34 -2.17 -19.95
CA VAL A 199 2.82 -0.91 -20.49
C VAL A 199 3.05 0.07 -19.35
N THR A 200 4.20 0.74 -19.33
CA THR A 200 4.47 1.83 -18.38
C THR A 200 3.91 3.13 -18.95
N LYS A 201 2.90 3.73 -18.29
CA LYS A 201 2.31 5.01 -18.71
C LYS A 201 3.15 6.20 -18.26
N TRP A 202 3.65 6.16 -17.03
CA TRP A 202 4.59 7.15 -16.51
C TRP A 202 5.43 6.58 -15.38
N ILE A 203 6.60 7.21 -15.15
CA ILE A 203 7.48 6.95 -14.01
C ILE A 203 7.75 8.28 -13.31
N ARG A 204 7.71 8.29 -11.98
CA ARG A 204 8.12 9.42 -11.14
C ARG A 204 9.12 8.93 -10.09
N SER A 205 10.30 9.52 -10.06
CA SER A 205 11.27 9.37 -8.98
C SER A 205 11.48 10.72 -8.31
N SER A 206 11.87 10.71 -7.04
CA SER A 206 12.13 11.95 -6.28
C SER A 206 13.43 12.66 -6.66
N GLU A 207 14.11 12.27 -7.74
CA GLU A 207 15.32 12.96 -8.20
C GLU A 207 15.05 14.39 -8.68
N SER A 208 13.78 14.76 -8.87
CA SER A 208 13.35 16.05 -9.42
C SER A 208 12.52 16.94 -8.49
N SER A 209 12.40 16.66 -7.18
CA SER A 209 11.60 17.48 -6.26
C SER A 209 12.24 17.69 -4.89
N GLU A 210 11.81 18.74 -4.18
CA GLU A 210 12.22 19.17 -2.83
C GLU A 210 12.10 18.11 -1.71
N SER A 211 11.60 16.91 -2.04
CA SER A 211 11.54 15.74 -1.15
C SER A 211 12.76 14.85 -1.34
N ASN A 212 13.47 14.49 -0.27
CA ASN A 212 14.54 13.47 -0.29
C ASN A 212 13.98 12.03 -0.24
N SER A 213 12.94 11.74 -1.03
CA SER A 213 12.29 10.43 -1.03
C SER A 213 13.06 9.42 -1.90
N SER A 214 13.17 8.18 -1.46
CA SER A 214 13.78 7.11 -2.26
C SER A 214 12.77 6.32 -3.10
N LEU A 215 11.50 6.74 -3.09
CA LEU A 215 10.42 6.04 -3.78
C LEU A 215 10.49 6.23 -5.29
N VAL A 216 10.16 5.15 -6.02
CA VAL A 216 9.92 5.19 -7.46
C VAL A 216 8.50 4.74 -7.75
N LEU A 217 7.70 5.66 -8.29
CA LEU A 217 6.30 5.43 -8.61
C LEU A 217 6.15 5.16 -10.10
N ARG A 218 5.29 4.22 -10.46
CA ARG A 218 4.93 3.93 -11.86
C ARG A 218 3.44 3.74 -11.98
N LEU A 219 2.85 4.31 -13.02
CA LEU A 219 1.54 3.87 -13.46
C LEU A 219 1.73 2.84 -14.56
N LEU A 220 1.26 1.63 -14.28
CA LEU A 220 1.29 0.51 -15.19
C LEU A 220 -0.11 0.26 -15.71
N GLU A 221 -0.22 -0.09 -16.99
CA GLU A 221 -1.44 -0.63 -17.57
C GLU A 221 -1.19 -2.10 -17.90
N VAL A 222 -2.05 -2.96 -17.34
CA VAL A 222 -1.90 -4.41 -17.39
C VAL A 222 -3.12 -5.00 -18.11
N ARG A 223 -2.90 -5.83 -19.12
CA ARG A 223 -3.98 -6.44 -19.92
C ARG A 223 -3.66 -7.88 -20.30
N ARG A 224 -4.69 -8.69 -20.51
CA ARG A 224 -4.53 -9.99 -21.19
C ARG A 224 -4.34 -9.76 -22.70
N LYS A 225 -3.59 -10.63 -23.37
CA LYS A 225 -3.42 -10.60 -24.84
C LYS A 225 -4.74 -10.94 -25.56
N ALA A 226 -4.80 -10.60 -26.84
CA ALA A 226 -6.01 -10.59 -27.69
C ALA A 226 -6.97 -11.78 -27.46
N GLY A 227 -8.28 -11.48 -27.40
CA GLY A 227 -9.36 -12.44 -27.11
C GLY A 227 -10.13 -12.16 -25.81
N SER A 228 -9.66 -11.20 -25.01
CA SER A 228 -10.30 -10.70 -23.79
C SER A 228 -11.00 -9.37 -24.10
N GLU A 229 -12.33 -9.30 -23.94
CA GLU A 229 -13.09 -8.04 -23.99
C GLU A 229 -12.93 -7.19 -22.71
N GLU A 230 -12.25 -7.73 -21.68
CA GLU A 230 -12.05 -7.02 -20.42
C GLU A 230 -11.10 -5.82 -20.59
N PRO A 231 -11.43 -4.66 -19.99
CA PRO A 231 -10.60 -3.46 -20.08
C PRO A 231 -9.25 -3.66 -19.38
N PRO A 232 -8.21 -2.91 -19.79
CA PRO A 232 -6.93 -2.90 -19.08
C PRO A 232 -7.09 -2.44 -17.63
N VAL A 233 -6.30 -3.03 -16.73
CA VAL A 233 -6.22 -2.64 -15.32
C VAL A 233 -5.09 -1.62 -15.16
N SER A 234 -5.43 -0.44 -14.66
CA SER A 234 -4.43 0.56 -14.25
C SER A 234 -3.94 0.27 -12.84
N VAL A 235 -2.63 0.16 -12.66
CA VAL A 235 -1.97 -0.24 -11.42
C VAL A 235 -0.93 0.79 -11.02
N LEU A 236 -1.06 1.35 -9.83
CA LEU A 236 -0.01 2.16 -9.22
C LEU A 236 1.04 1.23 -8.58
N HIS A 237 2.22 1.18 -9.17
CA HIS A 237 3.38 0.47 -8.63
C HIS A 237 4.23 1.44 -7.81
N VAL A 238 4.37 1.15 -6.53
CA VAL A 238 5.13 1.94 -5.56
C VAL A 238 6.34 1.11 -5.14
N HIS A 239 7.53 1.54 -5.57
CA HIS A 239 8.77 0.82 -5.31
C HIS A 239 9.61 1.55 -4.28
N TYR A 240 9.87 0.90 -3.16
CA TYR A 240 10.83 1.32 -2.16
C TYR A 240 12.07 0.41 -2.14
N PRO A 241 13.18 0.80 -2.81
CA PRO A 241 14.38 -0.02 -2.92
C PRO A 241 15.26 -0.01 -1.66
N GLU A 242 15.18 1.03 -0.82
CA GLU A 242 16.16 1.25 0.25
C GLU A 242 15.85 0.54 1.57
N TRP A 243 14.77 -0.25 1.64
CA TRP A 243 14.47 -1.04 2.85
C TRP A 243 15.42 -2.26 2.96
N PRO A 244 16.35 -2.28 3.95
CA PRO A 244 17.30 -3.38 4.10
C PRO A 244 16.62 -4.67 4.55
N ASP A 245 17.19 -5.80 4.14
CA ASP A 245 16.66 -7.11 4.46
C ASP A 245 16.92 -7.50 5.92
N HIS A 246 15.94 -8.10 6.59
CA HIS A 246 15.91 -8.33 8.04
C HIS A 246 16.23 -7.09 8.90
N GLY A 247 16.19 -5.90 8.30
CA GLY A 247 16.46 -4.62 8.93
C GLY A 247 15.28 -3.68 8.78
N VAL A 248 15.57 -2.41 9.05
CA VAL A 248 14.63 -1.30 8.94
C VAL A 248 15.34 -0.12 8.28
N PRO A 249 14.62 0.78 7.61
CA PRO A 249 15.19 2.03 7.12
C PRO A 249 15.79 2.87 8.26
N SER A 250 16.62 3.85 7.90
CA SER A 250 17.22 4.79 8.87
C SER A 250 16.21 5.70 9.56
N ASP A 251 15.09 5.98 8.88
CA ASP A 251 13.99 6.82 9.36
C ASP A 251 12.65 6.32 8.77
N THR A 252 11.55 6.98 9.11
CA THR A 252 10.20 6.54 8.77
C THR A 252 9.62 7.23 7.52
N SER A 253 10.36 8.16 6.90
CA SER A 253 9.82 9.13 5.94
C SER A 253 9.22 8.48 4.70
N ASP A 254 9.97 7.62 4.01
CA ASP A 254 9.51 6.91 2.80
C ASP A 254 8.31 6.00 3.08
N VAL A 255 8.31 5.32 4.23
CA VAL A 255 7.19 4.44 4.63
C VAL A 255 5.94 5.27 4.88
N ARG A 256 6.05 6.40 5.60
CA ARG A 256 4.95 7.33 5.81
C ARG A 256 4.46 7.97 4.51
N GLU A 257 5.35 8.26 3.58
CA GLU A 257 4.95 8.77 2.26
C GLU A 257 4.10 7.77 1.47
N MET A 258 4.43 6.48 1.52
CA MET A 258 3.59 5.43 0.93
C MET A 258 2.21 5.36 1.61
N LEU A 259 2.15 5.51 2.94
CA LEU A 259 0.87 5.57 3.68
C LEU A 259 0.04 6.77 3.24
N LYS A 260 0.68 7.93 3.11
CA LYS A 260 0.00 9.18 2.77
C LYS A 260 -0.68 9.11 1.42
N GLY A 261 0.03 8.57 0.43
CA GLY A 261 -0.55 8.26 -0.86
C GLY A 261 -1.75 7.33 -0.75
N LEU A 262 -1.60 6.23 0.01
CA LEU A 262 -2.59 5.16 -0.03
C LEU A 262 -3.84 5.40 0.82
N ILE A 263 -3.67 5.94 2.03
CA ILE A 263 -4.78 6.19 2.96
C ILE A 263 -5.54 7.45 2.55
N TYR A 264 -4.83 8.49 2.11
CA TYR A 264 -5.44 9.81 1.93
C TYR A 264 -5.73 10.17 0.47
N GLN A 265 -5.10 9.50 -0.50
CA GLN A 265 -5.22 9.88 -1.91
C GLN A 265 -5.80 8.76 -2.79
N VAL A 266 -5.41 7.49 -2.61
CA VAL A 266 -5.63 6.34 -3.53
C VAL A 266 -7.04 5.68 -3.50
N ALA A 267 -8.06 6.39 -3.03
CA ALA A 267 -9.49 6.07 -3.24
C ALA A 267 -10.05 4.84 -2.45
N PRO A 268 -11.39 4.61 -2.42
CA PRO A 268 -12.09 3.88 -1.35
C PRO A 268 -11.79 2.36 -1.32
N PRO A 269 -12.08 1.68 -0.19
CA PRO A 269 -11.82 0.25 0.03
C PRO A 269 -12.40 -0.73 -1.00
N GLU A 270 -13.23 -0.22 -1.91
CA GLU A 270 -14.03 -0.98 -2.86
C GLU A 270 -13.28 -1.33 -4.15
N LEU A 271 -12.10 -0.73 -4.40
CA LEU A 271 -11.35 -0.90 -5.65
C LEU A 271 -10.59 -2.22 -5.78
N GLY A 272 -10.40 -2.97 -4.70
CA GLY A 272 -9.65 -4.24 -4.69
C GLY A 272 -8.56 -4.27 -3.61
N PRO A 273 -7.91 -5.43 -3.40
CA PRO A 273 -6.86 -5.56 -2.40
C PRO A 273 -5.55 -4.90 -2.85
N VAL A 274 -4.82 -4.32 -1.89
CA VAL A 274 -3.47 -3.79 -2.13
C VAL A 274 -2.48 -4.96 -2.10
N VAL A 275 -1.71 -5.13 -3.18
CA VAL A 275 -0.65 -6.14 -3.22
C VAL A 275 0.57 -5.58 -2.52
N VAL A 276 1.11 -6.30 -1.53
CA VAL A 276 2.31 -5.91 -0.79
C VAL A 276 3.31 -7.05 -0.84
N HIS A 277 4.52 -6.79 -1.33
CA HIS A 277 5.56 -7.80 -1.38
C HIS A 277 6.94 -7.24 -1.02
N CYS A 278 7.80 -8.16 -0.58
CA CYS A 278 9.22 -7.92 -0.39
C CYS A 278 9.99 -9.05 -1.09
N SER A 279 10.85 -9.78 -0.37
CA SER A 279 11.43 -11.02 -0.88
C SER A 279 10.55 -12.23 -0.54
N ALA A 280 10.39 -12.55 0.74
CA ALA A 280 9.55 -13.67 1.19
C ALA A 280 8.06 -13.32 1.34
N GLY A 281 7.73 -12.03 1.43
CA GLY A 281 6.37 -11.57 1.63
C GLY A 281 5.89 -11.63 3.08
N ILE A 282 6.78 -11.55 4.08
CA ILE A 282 6.42 -11.67 5.51
C ILE A 282 6.98 -10.52 6.39
N GLY A 283 8.30 -10.29 6.42
CA GLY A 283 8.92 -9.32 7.34
C GLY A 283 8.56 -7.86 7.01
N ARG A 284 9.16 -7.31 5.94
CA ARG A 284 8.89 -5.94 5.45
C ARG A 284 7.42 -5.77 5.05
N THR A 285 6.86 -6.78 4.38
CA THR A 285 5.44 -6.84 4.00
C THR A 285 4.53 -6.68 5.22
N GLY A 286 4.71 -7.51 6.25
CA GLY A 286 3.92 -7.44 7.47
C GLY A 286 4.14 -6.15 8.25
N THR A 287 5.36 -5.60 8.23
CA THR A 287 5.66 -4.31 8.85
C THR A 287 4.83 -3.19 8.20
N TYR A 288 4.86 -3.10 6.87
CA TYR A 288 4.06 -2.13 6.14
C TYR A 288 2.55 -2.32 6.37
N CYS A 289 2.04 -3.56 6.25
CA CYS A 289 0.63 -3.87 6.48
C CYS A 289 0.18 -3.48 7.91
N THR A 290 1.02 -3.68 8.91
CA THR A 290 0.72 -3.34 10.32
C THR A 290 0.59 -1.85 10.51
N ILE A 291 1.54 -1.07 9.98
CA ILE A 291 1.50 0.39 10.08
C ILE A 291 0.27 0.93 9.32
N HIS A 292 0.04 0.45 8.10
CA HIS A 292 -1.10 0.85 7.27
C HIS A 292 -2.44 0.58 7.96
N ASP A 293 -2.66 -0.65 8.42
CA ASP A 293 -3.92 -1.03 9.05
C ASP A 293 -4.16 -0.26 10.35
N THR A 294 -3.12 -0.11 11.17
CA THR A 294 -3.19 0.61 12.45
C THR A 294 -3.60 2.07 12.22
N MET A 295 -2.96 2.76 11.28
CA MET A 295 -3.31 4.15 10.95
C MET A 295 -4.75 4.27 10.44
N LYS A 296 -5.20 3.38 9.55
CA LYS A 296 -6.58 3.39 9.05
C LYS A 296 -7.61 3.19 10.18
N ARG A 297 -7.36 2.26 11.11
CA ARG A 297 -8.25 1.97 12.23
C ARG A 297 -8.29 3.10 13.26
N ILE A 298 -7.15 3.74 13.56
CA ILE A 298 -7.13 4.93 14.42
C ILE A 298 -7.98 6.05 13.80
N LEU A 299 -7.80 6.32 12.50
CA LEU A 299 -8.55 7.36 11.78
C LEU A 299 -10.04 7.05 11.66
N SER A 300 -10.45 5.78 11.76
CA SER A 300 -11.86 5.39 11.80
C SER A 300 -12.43 5.34 13.23
N GLY A 301 -11.62 5.57 14.27
CA GLY A 301 -12.02 5.48 15.68
C GLY A 301 -12.00 4.07 16.27
N ASP A 302 -11.47 3.06 15.57
CA ASP A 302 -11.26 1.73 16.12
C ASP A 302 -9.98 1.70 16.97
N MET A 303 -10.14 1.97 18.27
CA MET A 303 -9.03 2.03 19.22
C MET A 303 -8.48 0.65 19.61
N SER A 304 -9.05 -0.46 19.12
CA SER A 304 -8.36 -1.76 19.22
C SER A 304 -7.06 -1.78 18.39
N ALA A 305 -6.84 -0.80 17.52
CA ALA A 305 -5.60 -0.58 16.78
C ALA A 305 -4.38 -0.29 17.67
N LEU A 306 -4.58 0.06 18.94
CA LEU A 306 -3.49 0.23 19.91
C LEU A 306 -2.84 -1.10 20.31
N ASP A 307 -3.52 -2.22 20.08
CA ASP A 307 -2.98 -3.56 20.29
C ASP A 307 -2.27 -4.06 19.03
N LEU A 308 -0.98 -3.74 18.92
CA LEU A 308 -0.14 -4.23 17.82
C LEU A 308 0.12 -5.72 17.90
N VAL A 309 0.16 -6.31 19.10
CA VAL A 309 0.33 -7.76 19.29
C VAL A 309 -0.87 -8.48 18.69
N GLY A 310 -2.09 -8.10 19.06
CA GLY A 310 -3.32 -8.67 18.50
C GLY A 310 -3.47 -8.44 16.99
N THR A 311 -3.04 -7.29 16.49
CA THR A 311 -3.04 -6.99 15.05
C THR A 311 -2.08 -7.91 14.29
N ILE A 312 -0.84 -8.06 14.77
CA ILE A 312 0.16 -8.93 14.12
C ILE A 312 -0.21 -10.40 14.29
N ALA A 313 -0.75 -10.81 15.44
CA ALA A 313 -1.28 -12.16 15.65
C ALA A 313 -2.37 -12.50 14.61
N THR A 314 -3.27 -11.55 14.35
CA THR A 314 -4.28 -11.68 13.29
C THR A 314 -3.64 -11.86 11.91
N PHE A 315 -2.58 -11.11 11.59
CA PHE A 315 -1.84 -11.29 10.35
C PHE A 315 -1.09 -12.62 10.27
N ARG A 316 -0.42 -13.04 11.35
CA ARG A 316 0.29 -14.33 11.42
C ARG A 316 -0.67 -15.51 11.28
N SER A 317 -1.90 -15.36 11.77
CA SER A 317 -2.96 -16.36 11.52
C SER A 317 -3.34 -16.48 10.04
N GLN A 318 -3.08 -15.47 9.21
CA GLN A 318 -3.42 -15.46 7.78
C GLN A 318 -2.20 -15.70 6.88
N ARG A 319 -1.01 -15.33 7.33
CA ARG A 319 0.26 -15.65 6.68
C ARG A 319 1.32 -15.72 7.75
N ASP A 320 1.91 -16.88 7.94
CA ASP A 320 2.88 -17.08 9.01
C ASP A 320 4.09 -16.13 8.90
N GLY A 321 4.68 -15.77 10.04
CA GLY A 321 5.91 -14.98 10.10
C GLY A 321 5.77 -13.48 9.75
N MET A 322 4.55 -12.95 9.58
CA MET A 322 4.33 -11.52 9.38
C MET A 322 4.95 -10.70 10.52
N VAL A 323 5.75 -9.68 10.14
CA VAL A 323 6.69 -8.97 11.04
C VAL A 323 7.68 -9.95 11.66
N GLU A 324 8.87 -10.05 11.05
CA GLU A 324 9.80 -11.15 11.30
C GLU A 324 10.77 -10.85 12.44
N THR A 325 11.13 -9.58 12.66
CA THR A 325 12.17 -9.20 13.63
C THR A 325 11.69 -8.16 14.64
N LEU A 326 12.29 -8.17 15.83
CA LEU A 326 12.05 -7.14 16.85
C LEU A 326 12.36 -5.73 16.34
N LYS A 327 13.35 -5.59 15.44
CA LYS A 327 13.67 -4.30 14.81
C LYS A 327 12.50 -3.79 13.97
N GLN A 328 11.89 -4.66 13.16
CA GLN A 328 10.69 -4.34 12.39
C GLN A 328 9.50 -4.01 13.29
N TYR A 329 9.29 -4.77 14.36
CA TYR A 329 8.23 -4.49 15.33
C TYR A 329 8.38 -3.10 15.98
N ARG A 330 9.60 -2.76 16.44
CA ARG A 330 9.91 -1.40 16.95
C ARG A 330 9.72 -0.33 15.89
N PHE A 331 10.04 -0.62 14.63
CA PHE A 331 9.84 0.32 13.53
C PHE A 331 8.36 0.59 13.26
N CYS A 332 7.46 -0.37 13.48
CA CYS A 332 6.02 -0.10 13.46
C CYS A 332 5.65 1.03 14.44
N TYR A 333 6.09 0.92 15.69
CA TYR A 333 5.87 1.95 16.71
C TYR A 333 6.40 3.32 16.26
N SER A 334 7.66 3.39 15.81
CA SER A 334 8.28 4.64 15.36
C SER A 334 7.50 5.27 14.20
N ALA A 335 7.16 4.49 13.17
CA ALA A 335 6.45 5.01 12.00
C ALA A 335 5.03 5.49 12.33
N ILE A 336 4.32 4.80 13.24
CA ILE A 336 3.00 5.21 13.71
C ILE A 336 3.10 6.52 14.50
N VAL A 337 4.06 6.64 15.42
CA VAL A 337 4.26 7.87 16.20
C VAL A 337 4.58 9.04 15.28
N ASP A 338 5.55 8.89 14.38
CA ASP A 338 5.97 9.97 13.48
C ASP A 338 4.84 10.42 12.53
N GLU A 339 3.96 9.50 12.12
CA GLU A 339 2.78 9.85 11.30
C GLU A 339 1.71 10.56 12.12
N LEU A 340 1.43 10.09 13.34
CA LEU A 340 0.46 10.74 14.23
C LEU A 340 0.92 12.15 14.64
N GLU A 341 2.21 12.35 14.89
CA GLU A 341 2.78 13.68 15.13
C GLU A 341 2.56 14.60 13.93
N ASP A 342 2.86 14.13 12.72
CA ASP A 342 2.70 14.92 11.49
C ASP A 342 1.24 15.31 11.26
N LEU A 343 0.29 14.39 11.46
CA LEU A 343 -1.15 14.67 11.33
C LEU A 343 -1.64 15.70 12.36
N ILE A 344 -1.16 15.64 13.60
CA ILE A 344 -1.57 16.55 14.67
C ILE A 344 -0.94 17.94 14.50
N SER A 345 0.34 18.00 14.17
CA SER A 345 1.04 19.27 13.93
C SER A 345 0.42 20.04 12.76
N ASN A 346 0.05 19.33 11.68
CA ASN A 346 -0.62 19.95 10.54
C ASN A 346 -2.00 20.53 10.86
N HIS A 347 -2.71 20.02 11.88
CA HIS A 347 -3.99 20.55 12.34
C HIS A 347 -3.84 21.79 13.26
N GLY A 348 -2.70 21.93 13.95
CA GLY A 348 -2.43 23.06 14.85
C GLY A 348 -2.19 24.39 14.11
N ASP A 349 -1.63 24.33 12.91
CA ASP A 349 -1.29 25.50 12.09
C ASP A 349 -2.51 26.20 11.45
N GLU A 350 -3.70 25.60 11.49
CA GLU A 350 -4.92 26.16 10.88
C GLU A 350 -5.90 26.78 11.89
N ASN A 351 -5.69 26.55 13.20
CA ASN A 351 -6.51 27.14 14.27
C ASN A 351 -5.88 28.39 14.93
N ASN A 352 -4.73 28.84 14.41
CA ASN A 352 -4.07 30.12 14.71
C ASN A 352 -4.06 30.97 13.45
#